data_AF-A0A5Y9CES6-F1
#
_entry.id   AF-A0A5Y9CES6-F1
#
_cell.length_a   1.000
_cell.length_b   1.000
_cell.length_c   1.000
_cell.angle_alpha   90.00
_cell.angle_beta   90.00
_cell.angle_gamma   90.00
#
_symmetry.space_group_name_H-M   'P 1'
#
loop_
_entity.id
_entity.type
_entity.pdbx_description
1 polymer ?
#
loop_
_entity_poly.entity_id
_entity_poly.type
_entity_poly.pdbx_seq_one_letter_code
_entity_poly.pdbx_strand_id
1 'polypeptide(L)'
;MKTKRFFAGLAGFATTFILCLFLTSHLQAKVDQKEEQVQKRLEALDKLTKTLAIVEQYYVDDQNISDLVDKSLSGLLSNLDAHSSFLNEKDFNDMKIQTNGEFGGLGITVGMKDGALTVVSPIEGTPADKAGIKSGDIILKINDEATLGINLNDAVDKMRGKPKTQITLTIFRKGATKPFDVTLTREIIKIESVYAKMIENENILYLRVTNFDKNVVDMASKELKKYPNVKGVILDLRNNPGGLLNQAIGLVNLFVDKGVIVSQKGRIASENQEYKADPKNKISNASLVVLVNGGSASASEIVSGALQDLKRGVIVGENTFGKGSVQQIIPINKTEALRLTIARYYLPSGRTIQAVGVKPDIEVFPGKVNTQEDGFSIKESDLKQHLESELEKIDKNKKEDKQENKDNKNLISQKQINDDAQLKSAIDTIKILNIKQGQ
;
A
#
# COMPACT_ATOMS: atom_id res chain seq x y z
N MET A 1 82.11 -28.00 -10.76
CA MET A 1 80.95 -27.58 -9.93
C MET A 1 80.66 -26.06 -9.92
N LYS A 2 81.58 -25.17 -10.31
CA LYS A 2 81.34 -23.70 -10.28
C LYS A 2 80.41 -23.18 -11.40
N THR A 3 80.44 -23.76 -12.60
CA THR A 3 79.64 -23.32 -13.75
C THR A 3 78.14 -23.62 -13.64
N LYS A 4 77.75 -24.77 -13.08
CA LYS A 4 76.32 -25.13 -12.87
C LYS A 4 75.60 -24.24 -11.85
N ARG A 5 76.32 -23.75 -10.82
CA ARG A 5 75.76 -22.81 -9.83
C ARG A 5 75.54 -21.40 -10.42
N PHE A 6 76.39 -20.99 -11.35
CA PHE A 6 76.25 -19.71 -12.04
C PHE A 6 75.03 -19.69 -12.99
N PHE A 7 74.83 -20.76 -13.76
CA PHE A 7 73.65 -20.90 -14.63
C PHE A 7 72.33 -21.00 -13.84
N ALA A 8 72.33 -21.68 -12.69
CA ALA A 8 71.14 -21.77 -11.83
C ALA A 8 70.77 -20.41 -11.21
N GLY A 9 71.76 -19.59 -10.84
CA GLY A 9 71.53 -18.22 -10.36
C GLY A 9 71.00 -17.30 -11.46
N LEU A 10 71.52 -17.43 -12.68
CA LEU A 10 71.07 -16.65 -13.84
C LEU A 10 69.62 -16.99 -14.23
N ALA A 11 69.26 -18.28 -14.22
CA ALA A 11 67.91 -18.75 -14.51
C ALA A 11 66.89 -18.29 -13.46
N GLY A 12 67.26 -18.32 -12.17
CA GLY A 12 66.43 -17.78 -11.08
C GLY A 12 66.23 -16.27 -11.18
N PHE A 13 67.24 -15.51 -11.60
CA PHE A 13 67.11 -14.06 -11.78
C PHE A 13 66.19 -13.72 -12.95
N ALA A 14 66.31 -14.46 -14.07
CA ALA A 14 65.46 -14.27 -15.24
C ALA A 14 63.98 -14.56 -14.94
N THR A 15 63.65 -15.63 -14.21
CA THR A 15 62.26 -15.95 -13.86
C THR A 15 61.66 -14.94 -12.89
N THR A 16 62.44 -14.46 -11.92
CA THR A 16 61.99 -13.41 -10.98
C THR A 16 61.75 -12.08 -11.70
N PHE A 17 62.63 -11.73 -12.66
CA PHE A 17 62.48 -10.51 -13.46
C PHE A 17 61.24 -10.57 -14.36
N ILE A 18 60.99 -11.71 -15.02
CA ILE A 18 59.80 -11.95 -15.83
C ILE A 18 58.54 -11.88 -14.97
N LEU A 19 58.53 -12.50 -13.78
CA LEU A 19 57.40 -12.45 -12.86
C LEU A 19 57.11 -11.02 -12.37
N CYS A 20 58.17 -10.24 -12.06
CA CYS A 20 58.03 -8.82 -11.73
C CYS A 20 57.45 -8.03 -12.90
N LEU A 21 57.89 -8.25 -14.14
CA LEU A 21 57.34 -7.58 -15.34
C LEU A 21 55.87 -7.93 -15.58
N PHE A 22 55.46 -9.19 -15.35
CA PHE A 22 54.05 -9.59 -15.44
C PHE A 22 53.20 -8.98 -14.31
N LEU A 23 53.74 -8.88 -13.09
CA LEU A 23 53.04 -8.25 -11.96
C LEU A 23 52.91 -6.72 -12.16
N THR A 24 53.95 -6.05 -12.64
CA THR A 24 53.92 -4.59 -12.89
C THR A 24 53.01 -4.23 -14.05
N SER A 25 53.01 -5.01 -15.15
CA SER A 25 52.09 -4.78 -16.28
C SER A 25 50.63 -5.02 -15.92
N HIS A 26 50.30 -6.03 -15.11
CA HIS A 26 48.94 -6.22 -14.59
C HIS A 26 48.52 -5.11 -13.60
N LEU A 27 49.44 -4.61 -12.76
CA LEU A 27 49.17 -3.46 -11.90
C LEU A 27 48.92 -2.19 -12.72
N GLN A 28 49.76 -1.93 -13.73
CA GLN A 28 49.69 -0.74 -14.57
C GLN A 28 48.43 -0.74 -15.45
N ALA A 29 48.07 -1.86 -16.07
CA ALA A 29 46.82 -1.99 -16.83
C ALA A 29 45.57 -1.75 -15.96
N LYS A 30 45.59 -2.15 -14.68
CA LYS A 30 44.49 -1.90 -13.73
C LYS A 30 44.43 -0.43 -13.27
N VAL A 31 45.58 0.27 -13.24
CA VAL A 31 45.66 1.72 -12.97
C VAL A 31 45.16 2.51 -14.17
N ASP A 32 45.61 2.19 -15.38
CA ASP A 32 45.20 2.87 -16.63
C ASP A 32 43.69 2.76 -16.86
N GLN A 33 43.09 1.57 -16.64
CA GLN A 33 41.63 1.39 -16.73
C GLN A 33 40.85 2.23 -15.71
N LYS A 34 41.39 2.41 -14.51
CA LYS A 34 40.76 3.22 -13.45
C LYS A 34 40.87 4.70 -13.77
N GLU A 35 42.01 5.16 -14.28
CA GLU A 35 42.20 6.54 -14.73
C GLU A 35 41.32 6.88 -15.93
N GLU A 36 41.23 6.00 -16.93
CA GLU A 36 40.32 6.17 -18.08
C GLU A 36 38.85 6.26 -17.64
N GLN A 37 38.44 5.43 -16.67
CA GLN A 37 37.09 5.46 -16.12
C GLN A 37 36.80 6.76 -15.34
N VAL A 38 37.79 7.28 -14.60
CA VAL A 38 37.67 8.58 -13.91
C VAL A 38 37.57 9.72 -14.90
N GLN A 39 38.38 9.71 -15.96
CA GLN A 39 38.35 10.72 -17.01
C GLN A 39 36.99 10.77 -17.72
N LYS A 40 36.46 9.62 -18.14
CA LYS A 40 35.10 9.52 -18.74
C LYS A 40 34.01 10.04 -17.80
N ARG A 41 34.14 9.80 -16.49
CA ARG A 41 33.18 10.31 -15.49
C ARG A 41 33.23 11.83 -15.39
N LEU A 42 34.43 12.41 -15.39
CA LEU A 42 34.60 13.87 -15.35
C LEU A 42 34.06 14.53 -16.62
N GLU A 43 34.35 13.96 -17.80
CA GLU A 43 33.80 14.43 -19.08
C GLU A 43 32.27 14.39 -19.11
N ALA A 44 31.66 13.34 -18.56
CA ALA A 44 30.20 13.24 -18.48
C ALA A 44 29.60 14.31 -17.56
N LEU A 45 30.23 14.59 -16.41
CA LEU A 45 29.79 15.64 -15.48
C LEU A 45 29.96 17.04 -16.08
N ASP A 46 31.09 17.30 -16.75
CA ASP A 46 31.36 18.54 -17.46
C ASP A 46 30.34 18.79 -18.60
N LYS A 47 30.02 17.74 -19.36
CA LYS A 47 28.96 17.81 -20.38
C LYS A 47 27.62 18.21 -19.78
N LEU A 48 27.24 17.62 -18.64
CA LEU A 48 25.97 17.94 -17.96
C LEU A 48 25.93 19.40 -17.50
N THR A 49 26.95 19.86 -16.78
CA THR A 49 26.99 21.23 -16.24
C THR A 49 27.04 22.28 -17.36
N LYS A 50 27.83 22.05 -18.42
CA LYS A 50 27.85 22.91 -19.60
C LYS A 50 26.50 22.98 -20.30
N THR A 51 25.81 21.86 -20.43
CA THR A 51 24.48 21.82 -21.07
C THR A 51 23.48 22.64 -20.27
N LEU A 52 23.45 22.48 -18.94
CA LEU A 52 22.56 23.26 -18.07
C LEU A 52 22.84 24.77 -18.17
N ALA A 53 24.11 25.17 -18.16
CA ALA A 53 24.51 26.58 -18.29
C ALA A 53 24.14 27.18 -19.67
N ILE A 54 24.31 26.40 -20.75
CA ILE A 54 23.90 26.83 -22.10
C ILE A 54 22.38 27.04 -22.16
N VAL A 55 21.60 26.13 -21.57
CA VAL A 55 20.13 26.29 -21.54
C VAL A 55 19.74 27.51 -20.72
N GLU A 56 20.31 27.68 -19.53
CA GLU A 56 20.05 28.86 -18.68
C GLU A 56 20.39 30.18 -19.40
N GLN A 57 21.49 30.23 -20.15
CA GLN A 57 21.96 31.44 -20.81
C GLN A 57 21.23 31.78 -22.13
N TYR A 58 20.85 30.76 -22.92
CA TYR A 58 20.41 30.96 -24.30
C TYR A 58 18.96 30.55 -24.58
N TYR A 59 18.27 29.92 -23.63
CA TYR A 59 16.85 29.61 -23.82
C TYR A 59 16.00 30.90 -23.87
N VAL A 60 14.92 30.86 -24.63
CA VAL A 60 14.12 32.06 -24.97
C VAL A 60 13.38 32.66 -23.77
N ASP A 61 13.04 31.83 -22.78
CA ASP A 61 12.37 32.24 -21.55
C ASP A 61 13.31 32.13 -20.35
N ASP A 62 13.15 32.99 -19.35
CA ASP A 62 13.94 32.93 -18.12
C ASP A 62 13.86 31.55 -17.45
N GLN A 63 15.01 30.92 -17.27
CA GLN A 63 15.14 29.63 -16.58
C GLN A 63 15.86 29.82 -15.24
N ASN A 64 15.47 29.01 -14.25
CA ASN A 64 16.17 28.89 -12.98
C ASN A 64 16.98 27.59 -12.96
N ILE A 65 18.29 27.67 -12.68
CA ILE A 65 19.17 26.49 -12.61
C ILE A 65 18.64 25.39 -11.67
N SER A 66 18.00 25.74 -10.56
CA SER A 66 17.41 24.78 -9.62
C SER A 66 16.29 23.97 -10.27
N ASP A 67 15.42 24.64 -11.03
CA ASP A 67 14.32 23.98 -11.74
C ASP A 67 14.85 23.12 -12.91
N LEU A 68 15.89 23.58 -13.60
CA LEU A 68 16.58 22.77 -14.62
C LEU A 68 17.20 21.49 -14.04
N VAL A 69 17.79 21.57 -12.84
CA VAL A 69 18.34 20.41 -12.12
C VAL A 69 17.23 19.44 -11.73
N ASP A 70 16.13 19.92 -11.14
CA ASP A 70 15.00 19.07 -10.74
C ASP A 70 14.34 18.37 -11.93
N LYS A 71 14.16 19.09 -13.04
CA LYS A 71 13.70 18.52 -14.32
C LYS A 71 14.67 17.47 -14.85
N SER A 72 15.98 17.71 -14.74
CA SER A 72 17.01 16.77 -15.17
C SER A 72 17.03 15.50 -14.32
N LEU A 73 16.91 15.61 -12.99
CA LEU A 73 16.81 14.47 -12.08
C LEU A 73 15.54 13.65 -12.34
N SER A 74 14.42 14.32 -12.55
CA SER A 74 13.14 13.69 -12.89
C SER A 74 13.22 12.94 -14.23
N GLY A 75 13.83 13.57 -15.25
CA GLY A 75 14.09 12.95 -16.54
C GLY A 75 15.03 11.75 -16.44
N LEU A 76 16.11 11.85 -15.65
CA LEU A 76 17.04 10.75 -15.42
C LEU A 76 16.35 9.51 -14.84
N LEU A 77 15.58 9.69 -13.76
CA LEU A 77 15.01 8.57 -13.01
C LEU A 77 13.82 7.91 -13.73
N SER A 78 13.00 8.69 -14.43
CA SER A 78 11.92 8.15 -15.27
C SER A 78 12.43 7.28 -16.43
N ASN A 79 13.69 7.48 -16.86
CA ASN A 79 14.35 6.64 -17.86
C ASN A 79 15.00 5.37 -17.26
N LEU A 80 15.06 5.21 -15.93
CA LEU A 80 15.57 3.97 -15.32
C LEU A 80 14.49 2.89 -15.27
N ASP A 81 13.33 3.22 -14.71
CA ASP A 81 12.15 2.36 -14.63
C ASP A 81 10.90 3.18 -14.25
N ALA A 82 9.71 2.57 -14.33
CA ALA A 82 8.43 3.23 -14.04
C ALA A 82 8.14 3.52 -12.54
N HIS A 83 9.06 3.17 -11.63
CA HIS A 83 8.89 3.27 -10.18
C HIS A 83 9.98 4.11 -9.51
N SER A 84 11.09 4.35 -10.21
CA SER A 84 12.17 5.22 -9.79
C SER A 84 11.81 6.68 -10.09
N SER A 85 11.93 7.55 -9.09
CA SER A 85 11.53 8.95 -9.22
C SER A 85 12.29 9.86 -8.26
N PHE A 86 12.49 11.11 -8.68
CA PHE A 86 12.94 12.17 -7.81
C PHE A 86 11.74 12.64 -6.99
N LEU A 87 11.92 12.78 -5.68
CA LEU A 87 10.93 13.32 -4.78
C LEU A 87 11.42 14.70 -4.35
N ASN A 88 10.81 15.73 -4.95
CA ASN A 88 10.95 17.11 -4.48
C ASN A 88 10.32 17.25 -3.07
N GLU A 89 10.39 18.44 -2.48
CA GLU A 89 9.85 18.69 -1.14
C GLU A 89 8.39 18.28 -0.98
N LYS A 90 7.54 18.60 -1.96
CA LYS A 90 6.12 18.27 -1.93
C LYS A 90 5.91 16.76 -1.97
N ASP A 91 6.49 16.08 -2.97
CA ASP A 91 6.32 14.65 -3.19
C ASP A 91 6.90 13.82 -2.04
N PHE A 92 8.02 14.27 -1.46
CA PHE A 92 8.62 13.63 -0.31
C PHE A 92 7.74 13.76 0.94
N ASN A 93 7.12 14.93 1.15
CA ASN A 93 6.20 15.15 2.26
C ASN A 93 4.89 14.36 2.10
N ASP A 94 4.31 14.34 0.90
CA ASP A 94 3.11 13.54 0.59
C ASP A 94 3.36 12.05 0.83
N MET A 95 4.52 11.54 0.39
CA MET A 95 4.93 10.15 0.65
C MET A 95 5.12 9.87 2.16
N LYS A 96 5.69 10.80 2.92
CA LYS A 96 5.80 10.67 4.38
C LYS A 96 4.43 10.58 5.04
N ILE A 97 3.47 11.40 4.60
CA ILE A 97 2.10 11.35 5.12
C ILE A 97 1.47 9.98 4.84
N GLN A 98 1.59 9.48 3.62
CA GLN A 98 1.05 8.17 3.23
C GLN A 98 1.67 7.02 4.04
N THR A 99 2.98 7.06 4.28
CA THR A 99 3.67 5.98 5.01
C THR A 99 3.52 6.08 6.53
N ASN A 100 3.39 7.30 7.06
CA ASN A 100 3.12 7.50 8.48
C ASN A 100 1.64 7.28 8.84
N GLY A 101 0.72 7.38 7.87
CA GLY A 101 -0.71 7.31 8.14
C GLY A 101 -1.19 8.49 9.00
N GLU A 102 -0.45 9.60 9.03
CA GLU A 102 -0.83 10.79 9.78
C GLU A 102 -0.30 12.07 9.13
N PHE A 103 -1.03 13.17 9.30
CA PHE A 103 -0.64 14.49 8.81
C PHE A 103 -1.14 15.61 9.72
N GLY A 104 -0.51 16.77 9.64
CA GLY A 104 -1.01 17.98 10.31
C GLY A 104 -2.14 18.62 9.51
N GLY A 105 -3.33 18.75 10.10
CA GLY A 105 -4.50 19.28 9.40
C GLY A 105 -5.73 19.45 10.29
N LEU A 106 -6.89 19.53 9.65
CA LEU A 106 -8.17 19.87 10.29
C LEU A 106 -9.08 18.67 10.53
N GLY A 107 -8.82 17.56 9.84
CA GLY A 107 -9.68 16.38 9.85
C GLY A 107 -10.97 16.55 9.06
N ILE A 108 -10.87 17.06 7.83
CA ILE A 108 -12.01 17.28 6.93
C ILE A 108 -11.74 16.55 5.63
N THR A 109 -12.75 15.82 5.14
CA THR A 109 -12.80 15.36 3.76
C THR A 109 -13.53 16.40 2.92
N VAL A 110 -12.87 16.92 1.90
CA VAL A 110 -13.43 17.92 0.97
C VAL A 110 -13.49 17.38 -0.45
N GLY A 111 -14.36 17.95 -1.26
CA GLY A 111 -14.48 17.68 -2.68
C GLY A 111 -15.04 18.87 -3.42
N MET A 112 -14.95 18.84 -4.75
CA MET A 112 -15.59 19.84 -5.59
C MET A 112 -17.01 19.39 -5.90
N LYS A 113 -17.99 20.22 -5.56
CA LYS A 113 -19.40 20.00 -5.92
C LYS A 113 -19.91 21.24 -6.63
N ASP A 114 -20.39 21.06 -7.86
CA ASP A 114 -20.91 22.14 -8.70
C ASP A 114 -19.92 23.33 -8.85
N GLY A 115 -18.62 23.01 -8.90
CA GLY A 115 -17.54 24.01 -9.00
C GLY A 115 -17.15 24.71 -7.69
N ALA A 116 -17.79 24.36 -6.56
CA ALA A 116 -17.49 24.91 -5.25
C ALA A 116 -16.77 23.90 -4.33
N LEU A 117 -15.79 24.38 -3.56
CA LEU A 117 -15.12 23.59 -2.54
C LEU A 117 -16.09 23.27 -1.40
N THR A 118 -16.42 22.00 -1.25
CA THR A 118 -17.49 21.53 -0.36
C THR A 118 -16.98 20.46 0.59
N VAL A 119 -17.43 20.51 1.84
CA VAL A 119 -17.17 19.49 2.86
C VAL A 119 -17.98 18.24 2.55
N VAL A 120 -17.30 17.13 2.32
CA VAL A 120 -17.92 15.81 2.23
C VAL A 120 -18.29 15.34 3.63
N SER A 121 -17.34 15.33 4.56
CA SER A 121 -17.57 14.97 5.96
C SER A 121 -16.42 15.43 6.87
N PRO A 122 -16.70 15.88 8.10
CA PRO A 122 -15.67 15.96 9.14
C PRO A 122 -15.29 14.55 9.62
N ILE A 123 -14.07 14.39 10.10
CA ILE A 123 -13.61 13.17 10.78
C ILE A 123 -13.92 13.30 12.27
N GLU A 124 -14.60 12.31 12.84
CA GLU A 124 -15.05 12.32 14.24
C GLU A 124 -13.88 12.58 15.22
N GLY A 125 -14.09 13.46 16.19
CA GLY A 125 -13.10 13.81 17.22
C GLY A 125 -11.95 14.70 16.75
N THR A 126 -11.92 15.13 15.48
CA THR A 126 -10.89 16.05 14.95
C THR A 126 -11.26 17.52 15.15
N PRO A 127 -10.34 18.49 14.93
CA PRO A 127 -10.64 19.91 15.08
C PRO A 127 -11.90 20.36 14.34
N ALA A 128 -12.11 19.87 13.12
CA ALA A 128 -13.27 20.26 12.32
C ALA A 128 -14.60 19.75 12.87
N ASP A 129 -14.62 18.51 13.36
CA ASP A 129 -15.79 17.93 14.01
C ASP A 129 -16.11 18.69 15.30
N LYS A 130 -15.10 18.93 16.14
CA LYS A 130 -15.21 19.74 17.37
C LYS A 130 -15.67 21.18 17.09
N ALA A 131 -15.27 21.75 15.96
CA ALA A 131 -15.68 23.08 15.53
C ALA A 131 -17.09 23.12 14.91
N GLY A 132 -17.77 21.98 14.80
CA GLY A 132 -19.14 21.89 14.31
C GLY A 132 -19.26 22.09 12.80
N ILE A 133 -18.20 21.81 12.03
CA ILE A 133 -18.25 21.72 10.57
C ILE A 133 -19.13 20.53 10.18
N LYS A 134 -19.95 20.68 9.13
CA LYS A 134 -20.94 19.68 8.71
C LYS A 134 -20.76 19.28 7.25
N SER A 135 -21.22 18.08 6.92
CA SER A 135 -21.35 17.65 5.53
C SER A 135 -22.22 18.64 4.75
N GLY A 136 -21.77 19.00 3.55
CA GLY A 136 -22.43 19.97 2.67
C GLY A 136 -22.09 21.44 2.95
N ASP A 137 -21.26 21.74 3.95
CA ASP A 137 -20.72 23.09 4.14
C ASP A 137 -19.85 23.48 2.94
N ILE A 138 -20.02 24.71 2.44
CA ILE A 138 -19.21 25.27 1.36
C ILE A 138 -18.12 26.14 1.97
N ILE A 139 -16.86 25.87 1.65
CA ILE A 139 -15.72 26.66 2.10
C ILE A 139 -15.52 27.77 1.08
N LEU A 140 -15.83 29.02 1.45
CA LEU A 140 -15.72 30.20 0.59
C LEU A 140 -14.34 30.86 0.66
N LYS A 141 -13.67 30.77 1.81
CA LYS A 141 -12.31 31.27 2.00
C LYS A 141 -11.49 30.34 2.89
N ILE A 142 -10.18 30.32 2.62
CA ILE A 142 -9.16 29.73 3.47
C ILE A 142 -8.23 30.86 3.89
N ASN A 143 -8.25 31.22 5.17
CA ASN A 143 -7.79 32.51 5.69
C ASN A 143 -8.43 33.65 4.90
N ASP A 144 -7.63 34.55 4.33
CA ASP A 144 -8.10 35.71 3.59
C ASP A 144 -8.32 35.43 2.09
N GLU A 145 -7.97 34.23 1.61
CA GLU A 145 -8.02 33.87 0.20
C GLU A 145 -9.35 33.19 -0.18
N ALA A 146 -9.98 33.67 -1.26
CA ALA A 146 -11.19 33.07 -1.81
C ALA A 146 -10.90 31.72 -2.47
N THR A 147 -11.82 30.77 -2.32
CA THR A 147 -11.73 29.42 -2.90
C THR A 147 -12.41 29.30 -4.27
N LEU A 148 -12.95 30.40 -4.81
CA LEU A 148 -13.58 30.38 -6.13
C LEU A 148 -12.53 30.10 -7.22
N GLY A 149 -12.70 29.01 -7.96
CA GLY A 149 -11.75 28.58 -8.98
C GLY A 149 -10.48 27.93 -8.41
N ILE A 150 -10.40 27.69 -7.10
CA ILE A 150 -9.27 26.97 -6.50
C ILE A 150 -9.24 25.53 -6.98
N ASN A 151 -8.05 25.00 -7.25
CA ASN A 151 -7.88 23.57 -7.45
C ASN A 151 -8.06 22.84 -6.10
N LEU A 152 -8.65 21.64 -6.13
CA LEU A 152 -8.84 20.81 -4.93
C LEU A 152 -7.51 20.55 -4.19
N ASN A 153 -6.44 20.27 -4.94
CA ASN A 153 -5.13 19.99 -4.35
C ASN A 153 -4.56 21.21 -3.64
N ASP A 154 -4.64 22.39 -4.25
CA ASP A 154 -4.17 23.64 -3.65
C ASP A 154 -4.96 23.98 -2.37
N ALA A 155 -6.27 23.72 -2.38
CA ALA A 155 -7.10 23.87 -1.18
C ALA A 155 -6.66 22.93 -0.06
N VAL A 156 -6.41 21.65 -0.38
CA VAL A 156 -5.91 20.66 0.57
C VAL A 156 -4.55 21.07 1.14
N ASP A 157 -3.63 21.53 0.29
CA ASP A 157 -2.29 21.97 0.69
C ASP A 157 -2.34 23.19 1.62
N LYS A 158 -3.25 24.15 1.37
CA LYS A 158 -3.49 25.29 2.27
C LYS A 158 -4.10 24.88 3.61
N MET A 159 -5.00 23.89 3.61
CA MET A 159 -5.64 23.40 4.84
C MET A 159 -4.69 22.54 5.68
N ARG A 160 -3.77 21.81 5.05
CA ARG A 160 -2.66 21.13 5.72
C ARG A 160 -1.68 22.14 6.30
N GLY A 161 -0.87 21.69 7.27
CA GLY A 161 0.15 22.54 7.87
C GLY A 161 0.66 21.98 9.17
N LYS A 162 1.63 22.69 9.77
CA LYS A 162 2.25 22.28 11.03
C LYS A 162 1.17 22.18 12.14
N PRO A 163 1.13 21.08 12.92
CA PRO A 163 0.25 20.99 14.08
C PRO A 163 0.44 22.19 15.02
N LYS A 164 -0.63 22.55 15.73
CA LYS A 164 -0.73 23.71 16.65
C LYS A 164 -0.76 25.09 15.98
N THR A 165 -0.73 25.16 14.65
CA THR A 165 -0.96 26.41 13.92
C THR A 165 -2.46 26.63 13.69
N GLN A 166 -2.88 27.89 13.57
CA GLN A 166 -4.27 28.22 13.30
C GLN A 166 -4.54 28.40 11.81
N ILE A 167 -5.81 28.22 11.44
CA ILE A 167 -6.38 28.56 10.14
C ILE A 167 -7.81 29.03 10.35
N THR A 168 -8.27 29.98 9.55
CA THR A 168 -9.67 30.40 9.55
C THR A 168 -10.33 29.95 8.25
N LEU A 169 -11.49 29.32 8.33
CA LEU A 169 -12.32 28.97 7.18
C LEU A 169 -13.58 29.81 7.19
N THR A 170 -13.89 30.50 6.09
CA THR A 170 -15.19 31.14 5.91
C THR A 170 -16.15 30.14 5.29
N ILE A 171 -17.20 29.78 6.02
CA ILE A 171 -18.16 28.73 5.66
C ILE A 171 -19.50 29.33 5.26
N PHE A 172 -20.09 28.81 4.20
CA PHE A 172 -21.51 28.97 3.90
C PHE A 172 -22.24 27.64 4.09
N ARG A 173 -23.24 27.65 4.96
CA ARG A 173 -24.07 26.48 5.27
C ARG A 173 -25.47 26.68 4.73
N LYS A 174 -26.01 25.67 4.05
CA LYS A 174 -27.39 25.70 3.56
C LYS A 174 -28.37 26.00 4.70
N GLY A 175 -29.18 27.04 4.55
CA GLY A 175 -30.14 27.51 5.56
C GLY A 175 -29.60 28.58 6.51
N ALA A 176 -28.30 28.91 6.46
CA ALA A 176 -27.76 30.08 7.16
C ALA A 176 -28.01 31.36 6.36
N THR A 177 -28.29 32.47 7.05
CA THR A 177 -28.57 33.77 6.42
C THR A 177 -27.32 34.48 5.89
N LYS A 178 -26.15 34.18 6.44
CA LYS A 178 -24.84 34.75 6.06
C LYS A 178 -23.73 33.71 6.25
N PRO A 179 -22.62 33.81 5.48
CA PRO A 179 -21.40 33.08 5.80
C PRO A 179 -20.85 33.44 7.18
N PHE A 180 -20.10 32.52 7.79
CA PHE A 180 -19.48 32.71 9.09
C PHE A 180 -18.06 32.11 9.12
N ASP A 181 -17.21 32.66 9.96
CA ASP A 181 -15.83 32.21 10.10
C ASP A 181 -15.71 31.15 11.19
N VAL A 182 -14.85 30.16 10.93
CA VAL A 182 -14.49 29.09 11.85
C VAL A 182 -12.98 29.06 11.96
N THR A 183 -12.43 29.43 13.12
CA THR A 183 -11.00 29.31 13.40
C THR A 183 -10.70 27.94 14.00
N LEU A 184 -9.79 27.21 13.37
CA LEU A 184 -9.40 25.87 13.77
C LEU A 184 -7.90 25.84 14.11
N THR A 185 -7.55 25.04 15.09
CA THR A 185 -6.14 24.70 15.37
C THR A 185 -5.83 23.38 14.69
N ARG A 186 -4.79 23.34 13.86
CA ARG A 186 -4.34 22.11 13.20
C ARG A 186 -3.87 21.10 14.25
N GLU A 187 -4.34 19.86 14.13
CA GLU A 187 -3.90 18.72 14.96
C GLU A 187 -3.23 17.67 14.08
N ILE A 188 -2.61 16.65 14.70
CA ILE A 188 -2.18 15.46 13.98
C ILE A 188 -3.42 14.62 13.71
N ILE A 189 -3.77 14.49 12.44
CA ILE A 189 -4.89 13.71 11.95
C ILE A 189 -4.38 12.33 11.56
N LYS A 190 -5.00 11.29 12.10
CA LYS A 190 -4.70 9.89 11.76
C LYS A 190 -5.58 9.44 10.61
N ILE A 191 -4.97 8.75 9.66
CA ILE A 191 -5.65 8.10 8.54
C ILE A 191 -5.91 6.66 8.98
N GLU A 192 -7.17 6.26 8.95
CA GLU A 192 -7.54 4.86 9.19
C GLU A 192 -7.17 4.02 7.97
N SER A 193 -6.17 3.14 8.10
CA SER A 193 -5.78 2.21 7.05
C SER A 193 -6.45 0.85 7.17
N VAL A 194 -6.98 0.51 8.35
CA VAL A 194 -7.62 -0.77 8.65
C VAL A 194 -9.05 -0.55 9.10
N TYR A 195 -10.00 -1.14 8.38
CA TYR A 195 -11.42 -1.13 8.73
C TYR A 195 -11.87 -2.53 9.08
N ALA A 196 -12.52 -2.70 10.24
CA ALA A 196 -13.03 -3.98 10.70
C ALA A 196 -14.55 -3.93 10.89
N LYS A 197 -15.22 -4.98 10.43
CA LYS A 197 -16.67 -5.19 10.61
C LYS A 197 -16.98 -6.67 10.77
N MET A 198 -18.05 -6.98 11.49
CA MET A 198 -18.59 -8.34 11.50
C MET A 198 -19.50 -8.53 10.27
N ILE A 199 -19.53 -9.75 9.73
CA ILE A 199 -20.51 -10.14 8.71
C ILE A 199 -21.84 -10.44 9.41
N GLU A 200 -22.94 -9.89 8.91
CA GLU A 200 -24.27 -10.15 9.45
C GLU A 200 -24.60 -11.65 9.41
N ASN A 201 -25.18 -12.14 10.51
CA ASN A 201 -25.58 -13.54 10.71
C ASN A 201 -24.45 -14.58 10.56
N GLU A 202 -23.19 -14.16 10.53
CA GLU A 202 -22.02 -15.04 10.39
C GLU A 202 -20.95 -14.69 11.44
N ASN A 203 -20.30 -15.69 12.03
CA ASN A 203 -19.17 -15.46 12.93
C ASN A 203 -17.86 -15.25 12.16
N ILE A 204 -17.85 -14.25 11.27
CA ILE A 204 -16.75 -13.92 10.36
C ILE A 204 -16.37 -12.45 10.54
N LEU A 205 -15.07 -12.19 10.73
CA LEU A 205 -14.51 -10.84 10.76
C LEU A 205 -14.08 -10.42 9.36
N TYR A 206 -14.64 -9.33 8.86
CA TYR A 206 -14.14 -8.63 7.69
C TYR A 206 -13.12 -7.58 8.11
N LEU A 207 -11.92 -7.63 7.53
CA LEU A 207 -10.82 -6.72 7.80
C LEU A 207 -10.28 -6.18 6.47
N ARG A 208 -10.51 -4.89 6.20
CA ARG A 208 -10.05 -4.22 4.98
C ARG A 208 -8.81 -3.40 5.27
N VAL A 209 -7.75 -3.61 4.49
CA VAL A 209 -6.55 -2.77 4.53
C VAL A 209 -6.51 -1.94 3.26
N THR A 210 -6.57 -0.61 3.39
CA THR A 210 -6.61 0.31 2.24
C THR A 210 -5.24 0.78 1.76
N ASN A 211 -4.25 0.82 2.66
CA ASN A 211 -2.86 1.17 2.40
C ASN A 211 -1.96 0.61 3.51
N PHE A 212 -0.70 0.29 3.23
CA PHE A 212 0.27 -0.19 4.22
C PHE A 212 1.06 0.96 4.85
N ASP A 213 0.43 1.70 5.76
CA ASP A 213 1.13 2.66 6.63
C ASP A 213 1.68 1.99 7.91
N LYS A 214 2.44 2.75 8.70
CA LYS A 214 3.14 2.27 9.90
C LYS A 214 2.23 1.64 10.98
N ASN A 215 0.92 1.82 10.93
CA ASN A 215 -0.03 1.42 11.97
C ASN A 215 -0.82 0.14 11.61
N VAL A 216 -0.71 -0.38 10.37
CA VAL A 216 -1.54 -1.50 9.89
C VAL A 216 -1.46 -2.72 10.79
N VAL A 217 -0.26 -3.15 11.18
CA VAL A 217 -0.06 -4.35 12.02
C VAL A 217 -0.71 -4.16 13.38
N ASP A 218 -0.53 -2.99 14.00
CA ASP A 218 -1.10 -2.69 15.32
C ASP A 218 -2.62 -2.64 15.29
N MET A 219 -3.19 -1.95 14.28
CA MET A 219 -4.64 -1.85 14.09
C MET A 219 -5.27 -3.22 13.81
N ALA A 220 -4.69 -3.99 12.87
CA ALA A 220 -5.18 -5.32 12.54
C ALA A 220 -5.08 -6.28 13.73
N SER A 221 -3.96 -6.22 14.49
CA SER A 221 -3.77 -7.01 15.70
C SER A 221 -4.82 -6.69 16.77
N LYS A 222 -5.15 -5.41 16.95
CA LYS A 222 -6.16 -4.96 17.91
C LYS A 222 -7.54 -5.50 17.55
N GLU A 223 -7.94 -5.42 16.28
CA GLU A 223 -9.23 -5.93 15.83
C GLU A 223 -9.31 -7.47 15.91
N LEU A 224 -8.25 -8.19 15.53
CA LEU A 224 -8.20 -9.65 15.69
C LEU A 224 -8.30 -10.09 17.16
N LYS A 225 -7.63 -9.38 18.07
CA LYS A 225 -7.69 -9.66 19.53
C LYS A 225 -9.06 -9.36 20.14
N LYS A 226 -9.82 -8.43 19.56
CA LYS A 226 -11.19 -8.10 20.00
C LYS A 226 -12.17 -9.23 19.65
N TYR A 227 -11.89 -9.99 18.60
CA TYR A 227 -12.74 -11.08 18.13
C TYR A 227 -11.98 -12.42 18.09
N PRO A 228 -11.50 -12.96 19.23
CA PRO A 228 -10.62 -14.13 19.25
C PRO A 228 -11.31 -15.44 18.82
N ASN A 229 -12.64 -15.48 18.88
CA ASN A 229 -13.44 -16.69 18.64
C ASN A 229 -14.14 -16.69 17.26
N VAL A 230 -13.70 -15.84 16.33
CA VAL A 230 -14.28 -15.83 14.98
C VAL A 230 -13.91 -17.11 14.24
N LYS A 231 -14.89 -17.65 13.50
CA LYS A 231 -14.68 -18.86 12.70
C LYS A 231 -13.97 -18.55 11.38
N GLY A 232 -13.90 -17.28 10.98
CA GLY A 232 -13.16 -16.87 9.80
C GLY A 232 -12.80 -15.40 9.77
N VAL A 233 -11.80 -15.09 8.95
CA VAL A 233 -11.36 -13.74 8.62
C VAL A 233 -11.37 -13.58 7.11
N ILE A 234 -12.01 -12.52 6.64
CA ILE A 234 -11.90 -12.05 5.26
C ILE A 234 -10.97 -10.84 5.27
N LEU A 235 -9.78 -10.99 4.70
CA LEU A 235 -8.81 -9.92 4.53
C LEU A 235 -8.98 -9.26 3.17
N ASP A 236 -9.53 -8.05 3.13
CA ASP A 236 -9.78 -7.33 1.87
C ASP A 236 -8.64 -6.38 1.53
N LEU A 237 -7.93 -6.71 0.44
CA LEU A 237 -6.82 -5.95 -0.13
C LEU A 237 -7.17 -5.35 -1.50
N ARG A 238 -8.44 -5.37 -1.90
CA ARG A 238 -8.89 -4.79 -3.18
C ARG A 238 -8.61 -3.29 -3.20
N ASN A 239 -8.08 -2.81 -4.33
CA ASN A 239 -7.68 -1.42 -4.54
C ASN A 239 -6.64 -0.89 -3.55
N ASN A 240 -5.83 -1.77 -2.96
CA ASN A 240 -4.73 -1.38 -2.08
C ASN A 240 -3.39 -1.38 -2.87
N PRO A 241 -2.80 -0.21 -3.15
CA PRO A 241 -1.59 -0.08 -3.98
C PRO A 241 -0.30 -0.54 -3.25
N GLY A 242 -0.40 -0.96 -1.99
CA GLY A 242 0.70 -1.43 -1.17
C GLY A 242 1.13 -0.40 -0.13
N GLY A 243 2.44 -0.24 0.06
CA GLY A 243 3.03 0.63 1.08
C GLY A 243 4.24 -0.03 1.74
N LEU A 244 4.38 0.12 3.05
CA LEU A 244 5.54 -0.32 3.81
C LEU A 244 5.69 -1.85 3.85
N LEU A 245 6.85 -2.34 3.43
CA LEU A 245 7.19 -3.78 3.43
C LEU A 245 7.05 -4.44 4.81
N ASN A 246 7.57 -3.80 5.85
CA ASN A 246 7.54 -4.36 7.21
C ASN A 246 6.11 -4.55 7.72
N GLN A 247 5.16 -3.72 7.27
CA GLN A 247 3.75 -3.83 7.62
C GLN A 247 3.08 -4.98 6.87
N ALA A 248 3.47 -5.22 5.61
CA ALA A 248 3.07 -6.41 4.86
C ALA A 248 3.56 -7.69 5.53
N ILE A 249 4.84 -7.75 5.89
CA ILE A 249 5.45 -8.89 6.60
C ILE A 249 4.74 -9.14 7.93
N GLY A 250 4.55 -8.09 8.72
CA GLY A 250 3.87 -8.20 10.01
C GLY A 250 2.43 -8.69 9.86
N LEU A 251 1.68 -8.19 8.87
CA LEU A 251 0.31 -8.61 8.62
C LEU A 251 0.21 -10.09 8.25
N VAL A 252 1.12 -10.61 7.42
CA VAL A 252 1.21 -12.05 7.14
C VAL A 252 1.50 -12.83 8.44
N ASN A 253 2.47 -12.37 9.23
CA ASN A 253 2.89 -13.04 10.46
C ASN A 253 1.78 -13.11 11.52
N LEU A 254 0.74 -12.27 11.45
CA LEU A 254 -0.45 -12.42 12.32
C LEU A 254 -1.20 -13.73 12.10
N PHE A 255 -1.04 -14.37 10.93
CA PHE A 255 -1.75 -15.59 10.53
C PHE A 255 -0.84 -16.82 10.39
N VAL A 256 0.48 -16.64 10.31
CA VAL A 256 1.46 -17.73 10.13
C VAL A 256 2.50 -17.73 11.23
N ASP A 257 2.94 -18.92 11.66
CA ASP A 257 3.93 -19.12 12.72
C ASP A 257 5.32 -19.50 12.20
N LYS A 258 5.44 -19.98 10.96
CA LYS A 258 6.71 -20.45 10.40
C LYS A 258 6.77 -20.26 8.89
N GLY A 259 7.98 -20.39 8.34
CA GLY A 259 8.25 -20.27 6.92
C GLY A 259 8.79 -18.89 6.54
N VAL A 260 9.32 -18.81 5.32
CA VAL A 260 9.67 -17.52 4.70
C VAL A 260 8.37 -16.83 4.30
N ILE A 261 8.26 -15.54 4.59
CA ILE A 261 7.13 -14.69 4.16
C ILE A 261 7.48 -14.06 2.81
N VAL A 262 8.67 -13.50 2.69
CA VAL A 262 9.16 -12.86 1.46
C VAL A 262 10.68 -12.82 1.49
N SER A 263 11.30 -12.94 0.31
CA SER A 263 12.73 -12.75 0.14
C SER A 263 13.01 -11.58 -0.79
N GLN A 264 14.01 -10.77 -0.45
CA GLN A 264 14.55 -9.70 -1.27
C GLN A 264 15.85 -10.18 -1.92
N LYS A 265 16.00 -9.96 -3.23
CA LYS A 265 17.28 -10.16 -3.93
C LYS A 265 17.73 -8.87 -4.61
N GLY A 266 18.87 -8.35 -4.17
CA GLY A 266 19.50 -7.12 -4.66
C GLY A 266 20.50 -7.37 -5.78
N ARG A 267 21.30 -6.35 -6.10
CA ARG A 267 22.34 -6.46 -7.13
C ARG A 267 23.54 -7.27 -6.65
N ILE A 268 23.84 -7.19 -5.35
CA ILE A 268 24.95 -7.92 -4.72
C ILE A 268 24.40 -8.89 -3.67
N ALA A 269 25.11 -10.00 -3.45
CA ALA A 269 24.64 -11.07 -2.56
C ALA A 269 24.41 -10.62 -1.11
N SER A 270 25.18 -9.64 -0.63
CA SER A 270 25.04 -9.07 0.72
C SER A 270 23.76 -8.25 0.92
N GLU A 271 23.07 -7.87 -0.16
CA GLU A 271 21.76 -7.18 -0.11
C GLU A 271 20.59 -8.15 -0.11
N ASN A 272 20.84 -9.46 -0.25
CA ASN A 272 19.79 -10.46 -0.19
C ASN A 272 19.31 -10.62 1.25
N GLN A 273 18.00 -10.54 1.45
CA GLN A 273 17.38 -10.71 2.76
C GLN A 273 16.23 -11.69 2.66
N GLU A 274 16.04 -12.49 3.72
CA GLU A 274 14.85 -13.31 3.89
C GLU A 274 14.11 -12.85 5.14
N TYR A 275 12.80 -12.65 5.01
CA TYR A 275 11.94 -12.31 6.13
C TYR A 275 11.11 -13.54 6.47
N LYS A 276 11.24 -14.03 7.71
CA LYS A 276 10.62 -15.27 8.19
C LYS A 276 9.56 -14.95 9.23
N ALA A 277 8.55 -15.81 9.30
CA ALA A 277 7.53 -15.72 10.33
C ALA A 277 8.10 -16.06 11.72
N ASP A 278 7.69 -15.31 12.73
CA ASP A 278 7.93 -15.60 14.14
C ASP A 278 6.64 -16.13 14.80
N PRO A 279 6.65 -17.33 15.41
CA PRO A 279 5.48 -17.88 16.12
C PRO A 279 4.87 -16.93 17.16
N LYS A 280 5.67 -16.06 17.78
CA LYS A 280 5.22 -15.13 18.84
C LYS A 280 4.28 -14.04 18.33
N ASN A 281 4.34 -13.74 17.03
CA ASN A 281 3.54 -12.69 16.41
C ASN A 281 2.19 -13.21 15.85
N LYS A 282 1.98 -14.52 15.83
CA LYS A 282 0.74 -15.12 15.34
C LYS A 282 -0.41 -14.84 16.32
N ILE A 283 -1.52 -14.35 15.80
CA ILE A 283 -2.72 -14.00 16.58
C ILE A 283 -3.91 -14.91 16.23
N SER A 284 -4.10 -15.27 14.96
CA SER A 284 -5.33 -15.97 14.53
C SER A 284 -5.09 -17.27 13.79
N ASN A 285 -5.81 -18.31 14.20
CA ASN A 285 -5.93 -19.61 13.53
C ASN A 285 -7.21 -19.75 12.69
N ALA A 286 -8.09 -18.75 12.68
CA ALA A 286 -9.37 -18.81 11.98
C ALA A 286 -9.19 -19.08 10.47
N SER A 287 -10.19 -19.66 9.82
CA SER A 287 -10.18 -19.78 8.36
C SER A 287 -9.95 -18.42 7.71
N LEU A 288 -9.14 -18.37 6.66
CA LEU A 288 -8.68 -17.11 6.07
C LEU A 288 -8.95 -17.09 4.57
N VAL A 289 -9.62 -16.05 4.13
CA VAL A 289 -9.79 -15.72 2.71
C VAL A 289 -9.25 -14.31 2.48
N VAL A 290 -8.53 -14.10 1.37
CA VAL A 290 -7.99 -12.80 0.99
C VAL A 290 -8.68 -12.35 -0.30
N LEU A 291 -9.31 -11.17 -0.27
CA LEU A 291 -9.90 -10.54 -1.45
C LEU A 291 -8.88 -9.66 -2.15
N VAL A 292 -8.73 -9.83 -3.46
CA VAL A 292 -7.78 -9.09 -4.31
C VAL A 292 -8.39 -8.68 -5.65
N ASN A 293 -7.81 -7.66 -6.29
CA ASN A 293 -8.16 -7.27 -7.66
C ASN A 293 -6.95 -6.61 -8.36
N GLY A 294 -7.16 -6.10 -9.58
CA GLY A 294 -6.11 -5.42 -10.36
C GLY A 294 -5.53 -4.16 -9.70
N GLY A 295 -6.21 -3.60 -8.68
CA GLY A 295 -5.70 -2.50 -7.87
C GLY A 295 -4.87 -2.94 -6.66
N SER A 296 -4.84 -4.24 -6.35
CA SER A 296 -3.95 -4.80 -5.32
C SER A 296 -2.53 -4.86 -5.87
N ALA A 297 -1.59 -4.14 -5.24
CA ALA A 297 -0.21 -4.06 -5.72
C ALA A 297 0.83 -4.13 -4.58
N SER A 298 2.07 -4.51 -4.93
CA SER A 298 3.26 -4.44 -4.07
C SER A 298 3.05 -5.16 -2.72
N ALA A 299 3.03 -4.44 -1.59
CA ALA A 299 2.78 -5.04 -0.27
C ALA A 299 1.52 -5.93 -0.23
N SER A 300 0.43 -5.55 -0.91
CA SER A 300 -0.78 -6.37 -1.02
C SER A 300 -0.53 -7.71 -1.71
N GLU A 301 0.36 -7.72 -2.70
CA GLU A 301 0.76 -8.92 -3.46
C GLU A 301 1.71 -9.80 -2.65
N ILE A 302 2.55 -9.19 -1.80
CA ILE A 302 3.35 -9.93 -0.82
C ILE A 302 2.43 -10.63 0.17
N VAL A 303 1.42 -9.94 0.72
CA VAL A 303 0.50 -10.52 1.69
C VAL A 303 -0.31 -11.66 1.08
N SER A 304 -1.01 -11.40 -0.02
CA SER A 304 -1.84 -12.40 -0.70
C SER A 304 -0.98 -13.57 -1.22
N GLY A 305 0.12 -13.28 -1.91
CA GLY A 305 1.01 -14.30 -2.45
C GLY A 305 1.69 -15.16 -1.39
N ALA A 306 2.13 -14.57 -0.27
CA ALA A 306 2.74 -15.33 0.82
C ALA A 306 1.71 -16.23 1.53
N LEU A 307 0.51 -15.72 1.81
CA LEU A 307 -0.56 -16.50 2.40
C LEU A 307 -1.01 -17.65 1.49
N GLN A 308 -1.00 -17.44 0.17
CA GLN A 308 -1.26 -18.47 -0.84
C GLN A 308 -0.17 -19.53 -0.86
N ASP A 309 1.10 -19.12 -0.99
CA ASP A 309 2.25 -20.03 -1.08
C ASP A 309 2.44 -20.87 0.20
N LEU A 310 2.15 -20.28 1.36
CA LEU A 310 2.16 -20.96 2.66
C LEU A 310 0.91 -21.81 2.90
N LYS A 311 -0.04 -21.85 1.94
CA LYS A 311 -1.33 -22.55 2.03
C LYS A 311 -2.13 -22.14 3.26
N ARG A 312 -1.99 -20.89 3.69
CA ARG A 312 -2.64 -20.35 4.90
C ARG A 312 -4.04 -19.80 4.62
N GLY A 313 -4.23 -19.18 3.47
CA GLY A 313 -5.52 -18.61 3.07
C GLY A 313 -5.82 -18.85 1.60
N VAL A 314 -7.10 -18.76 1.25
CA VAL A 314 -7.57 -18.85 -0.14
C VAL A 314 -7.70 -17.45 -0.73
N ILE A 315 -7.16 -17.24 -1.92
CA ILE A 315 -7.20 -15.95 -2.62
C ILE A 315 -8.42 -15.93 -3.55
N VAL A 316 -9.26 -14.91 -3.40
CA VAL A 316 -10.52 -14.75 -4.15
C VAL A 316 -10.55 -13.39 -4.84
N GLY A 317 -11.04 -13.34 -6.08
CA GLY A 317 -11.25 -12.09 -6.81
C GLY A 317 -10.62 -12.12 -8.20
N GLU A 318 -9.86 -11.10 -8.55
CA GLU A 318 -9.20 -10.95 -9.86
C GLU A 318 -7.68 -10.92 -9.72
N ASN A 319 -6.96 -11.13 -10.82
CA ASN A 319 -5.50 -11.06 -10.83
C ASN A 319 -4.98 -9.69 -10.35
N THR A 320 -3.90 -9.70 -9.57
CA THR A 320 -3.30 -8.46 -9.03
C THR A 320 -2.42 -7.72 -10.05
N PHE A 321 -1.92 -6.54 -9.66
CA PHE A 321 -1.23 -5.61 -10.55
C PHE A 321 0.09 -6.13 -11.15
N GLY A 322 0.92 -6.84 -10.37
CA GLY A 322 2.20 -7.39 -10.80
C GLY A 322 3.43 -6.54 -10.49
N LYS A 323 3.50 -5.90 -9.31
CA LYS A 323 4.67 -5.12 -8.88
C LYS A 323 5.53 -5.91 -7.88
N GLY A 324 6.62 -6.49 -8.39
CA GLY A 324 7.59 -7.29 -7.65
C GLY A 324 8.92 -6.59 -7.33
N SER A 325 8.99 -5.27 -7.46
CA SER A 325 10.20 -4.47 -7.24
C SER A 325 10.24 -3.82 -5.86
N VAL A 326 11.45 -3.69 -5.30
CA VAL A 326 11.73 -3.01 -4.04
C VAL A 326 12.19 -1.60 -4.32
N GLN A 327 11.49 -0.60 -3.79
CA GLN A 327 11.97 0.77 -3.78
C GLN A 327 12.60 1.11 -2.43
N GLN A 328 13.75 1.77 -2.47
CA GLN A 328 14.34 2.44 -1.32
C GLN A 328 14.19 3.94 -1.46
N ILE A 329 13.89 4.60 -0.34
CA ILE A 329 13.91 6.05 -0.23
C ILE A 329 15.28 6.46 0.28
N ILE A 330 16.04 7.16 -0.56
CA ILE A 330 17.41 7.62 -0.28
C ILE A 330 17.37 9.14 -0.18
N PRO A 331 17.44 9.73 1.03
CA PRO A 331 17.43 11.18 1.19
C PRO A 331 18.64 11.79 0.49
N ILE A 332 18.40 12.83 -0.32
CA ILE A 332 19.46 13.69 -0.86
C ILE A 332 19.78 14.76 0.18
N ASN A 333 18.74 15.31 0.80
CA ASN A 333 18.83 16.30 1.88
C ASN A 333 17.63 16.14 2.83
N LYS A 334 17.29 17.19 3.59
CA LYS A 334 16.20 17.16 4.59
C LYS A 334 14.80 17.12 3.96
N THR A 335 14.65 17.67 2.75
CA THR A 335 13.38 17.91 2.07
C THR A 335 13.23 17.09 0.80
N GLU A 336 14.29 16.49 0.27
CA GLU A 336 14.26 15.77 -1.01
C GLU A 336 14.86 14.37 -0.90
N ALA A 337 14.38 13.46 -1.75
CA ALA A 337 14.84 12.07 -1.77
C ALA A 337 14.75 11.45 -3.16
N LEU A 338 15.49 10.36 -3.36
CA LEU A 338 15.32 9.44 -4.47
C LEU A 338 14.44 8.28 -4.01
N ARG A 339 13.38 7.98 -4.76
CA ARG A 339 12.75 6.66 -4.72
C ARG A 339 13.42 5.82 -5.80
N LEU A 340 14.16 4.80 -5.42
CA LEU A 340 14.99 4.03 -6.36
C LEU A 340 14.70 2.53 -6.26
N THR A 341 14.50 1.87 -7.40
CA THR A 341 14.39 0.41 -7.44
C THR A 341 15.75 -0.24 -7.21
N ILE A 342 15.92 -0.93 -6.07
CA ILE A 342 17.21 -1.53 -5.68
C ILE A 342 17.21 -3.06 -5.71
N ALA A 343 16.04 -3.69 -5.66
CA ALA A 343 15.94 -5.14 -5.53
C ALA A 343 14.59 -5.65 -6.08
N ARG A 344 14.44 -6.97 -6.09
CA ARG A 344 13.18 -7.65 -6.39
C ARG A 344 12.75 -8.51 -5.20
N TYR A 345 11.44 -8.58 -4.95
CA TYR A 345 10.88 -9.53 -3.99
C TYR A 345 10.52 -10.85 -4.67
N TYR A 346 10.60 -11.92 -3.90
CA TYR A 346 10.22 -13.28 -4.25
C TYR A 346 9.31 -13.83 -3.16
N LEU A 347 8.23 -14.48 -3.57
CA LEU A 347 7.28 -15.12 -2.67
C LEU A 347 7.88 -16.41 -2.09
N PRO A 348 7.25 -17.03 -1.06
CA PRO A 348 7.81 -18.20 -0.37
C PRO A 348 8.13 -19.39 -1.28
N SER A 349 7.37 -19.60 -2.36
CA SER A 349 7.66 -20.63 -3.38
C SER A 349 8.89 -20.33 -4.25
N GLY A 350 9.47 -19.13 -4.14
CA GLY A 350 10.55 -18.64 -5.00
C GLY A 350 10.06 -17.97 -6.29
N ARG A 351 8.75 -17.93 -6.55
CA ARG A 351 8.20 -17.24 -7.74
C ARG A 351 8.27 -15.71 -7.61
N THR A 352 8.35 -15.04 -8.75
CA THR A 352 8.22 -13.59 -8.84
C THR A 352 6.79 -13.20 -9.20
N ILE A 353 6.37 -12.03 -8.73
CA ILE A 353 5.10 -11.39 -9.10
C ILE A 353 5.30 -10.28 -10.15
N GLN A 354 6.54 -9.96 -10.51
CA GLN A 354 6.84 -8.85 -11.42
C GLN A 354 6.20 -9.10 -12.80
N ALA A 355 5.39 -8.15 -13.26
CA ALA A 355 4.63 -8.18 -14.52
C ALA A 355 3.63 -9.33 -14.67
N VAL A 356 3.36 -10.08 -13.59
CA VAL A 356 2.42 -11.23 -13.59
C VAL A 356 1.32 -11.05 -12.56
N GLY A 357 1.69 -10.61 -11.35
CA GLY A 357 0.79 -10.56 -10.20
C GLY A 357 0.60 -11.91 -9.51
N VAL A 358 -0.34 -11.91 -8.57
CA VAL A 358 -0.84 -13.05 -7.82
C VAL A 358 -2.18 -13.44 -8.44
N LYS A 359 -2.21 -14.62 -9.05
CA LYS A 359 -3.44 -15.20 -9.59
C LYS A 359 -4.31 -15.71 -8.43
N PRO A 360 -5.61 -15.36 -8.37
CA PRO A 360 -6.50 -15.87 -7.35
C PRO A 360 -6.69 -17.39 -7.47
N ASP A 361 -6.95 -18.06 -6.34
CA ASP A 361 -7.34 -19.48 -6.32
C ASP A 361 -8.77 -19.65 -6.85
N ILE A 362 -9.64 -18.67 -6.57
CA ILE A 362 -11.02 -18.61 -7.05
C ILE A 362 -11.22 -17.27 -7.76
N GLU A 363 -11.30 -17.32 -9.08
CA GLU A 363 -11.59 -16.13 -9.90
C GLU A 363 -13.06 -15.75 -9.77
N VAL A 364 -13.31 -14.52 -9.34
CA VAL A 364 -14.66 -13.96 -9.18
C VAL A 364 -14.64 -12.52 -9.64
N PHE A 365 -15.47 -12.18 -10.61
CA PHE A 365 -15.59 -10.82 -11.13
C PHE A 365 -16.45 -9.94 -10.20
N PRO A 366 -16.21 -8.62 -10.18
CA PRO A 366 -17.04 -7.68 -9.45
C PRO A 366 -18.46 -7.68 -10.01
N GLY A 367 -19.44 -7.61 -9.13
CA GLY A 367 -20.84 -7.63 -9.53
C GLY A 367 -21.75 -7.81 -8.33
N LYS A 368 -23.06 -7.82 -8.60
CA LYS A 368 -24.08 -8.10 -7.61
C LYS A 368 -24.61 -9.51 -7.79
N VAL A 369 -24.92 -10.16 -6.69
CA VAL A 369 -25.65 -11.43 -6.70
C VAL A 369 -27.09 -11.12 -7.08
N ASN A 370 -27.60 -11.77 -8.11
CA ASN A 370 -29.00 -11.64 -8.47
C ASN A 370 -29.86 -12.39 -7.45
N THR A 371 -30.56 -11.65 -6.58
CA THR A 371 -31.47 -12.18 -5.56
C THR A 371 -32.91 -11.99 -6.00
N GLN A 372 -33.28 -12.43 -7.22
CA GLN A 372 -34.70 -12.44 -7.61
C GLN A 372 -35.50 -13.27 -6.60
N GLU A 373 -36.25 -12.59 -5.74
CA GLU A 373 -37.17 -13.19 -4.76
C GLU A 373 -38.50 -13.61 -5.41
N ASP A 374 -38.72 -13.31 -6.69
CA ASP A 374 -39.97 -13.58 -7.43
C ASP A 374 -40.20 -15.05 -7.82
N GLY A 375 -39.39 -15.97 -7.29
CA GLY A 375 -39.60 -17.40 -7.48
C GLY A 375 -40.76 -17.90 -6.63
N PHE A 376 -42.00 -17.72 -7.07
CA PHE A 376 -43.12 -18.52 -6.56
C PHE A 376 -42.73 -19.99 -6.71
N SER A 377 -42.44 -20.64 -5.58
CA SER A 377 -42.07 -22.04 -5.51
C SER A 377 -42.98 -22.71 -4.51
N ILE A 378 -43.72 -23.72 -4.97
CA ILE A 378 -44.51 -24.58 -4.11
C ILE A 378 -43.51 -25.39 -3.28
N LYS A 379 -43.55 -25.24 -1.96
CA LYS A 379 -42.77 -26.02 -1.01
C LYS A 379 -43.56 -27.26 -0.60
N GLU A 380 -42.87 -28.26 -0.06
CA GLU A 380 -43.49 -29.46 0.52
C GLU A 380 -44.59 -29.08 1.51
N SER A 381 -44.38 -28.04 2.33
CA SER A 381 -45.36 -27.49 3.28
C SER A 381 -46.66 -26.99 2.65
N ASP A 382 -46.65 -26.66 1.36
CA ASP A 382 -47.81 -26.11 0.66
C ASP A 382 -48.65 -27.23 -0.01
N LEU A 383 -48.18 -28.49 0.04
CA LEU A 383 -48.87 -29.65 -0.52
C LEU A 383 -49.98 -30.14 0.43
N LYS A 384 -51.05 -30.69 -0.15
CA LYS A 384 -52.29 -31.08 0.56
C LYS A 384 -52.14 -32.27 1.53
N GLN A 385 -51.04 -33.02 1.44
CA GLN A 385 -50.72 -34.18 2.30
C GLN A 385 -49.27 -34.12 2.78
N HIS A 386 -48.78 -32.91 3.05
CA HIS A 386 -47.45 -32.75 3.64
C HIS A 386 -47.41 -33.37 5.04
N LEU A 387 -46.20 -33.70 5.50
CA LEU A 387 -45.99 -34.34 6.80
C LEU A 387 -46.18 -33.33 7.95
N GLU A 388 -47.43 -33.10 8.38
CA GLU A 388 -47.81 -32.14 9.43
C GLU A 388 -47.04 -32.34 10.75
N SER A 389 -46.81 -33.59 11.15
CA SER A 389 -46.10 -33.94 12.39
C SER A 389 -44.60 -33.58 12.40
N GLU A 390 -43.99 -33.42 11.23
CA GLU A 390 -42.61 -32.94 11.08
C GLU A 390 -42.56 -31.40 11.05
N LEU A 391 -43.57 -30.74 10.50
CA LEU A 391 -43.70 -29.28 10.50
C LEU A 391 -43.90 -28.70 11.91
N GLU A 392 -44.69 -29.35 12.77
CA GLU A 392 -44.86 -28.94 14.17
C GLU A 392 -43.56 -29.01 14.99
N LYS A 393 -42.61 -29.89 14.62
CA LYS A 393 -41.28 -29.95 15.25
C LYS A 393 -40.36 -28.82 14.78
N ILE A 394 -40.55 -28.36 13.53
CA ILE A 394 -39.77 -27.27 12.94
C ILE A 394 -40.29 -25.91 13.43
N ASP A 395 -41.61 -25.71 13.51
CA ASP A 395 -42.20 -24.43 13.90
C ASP A 395 -42.02 -24.12 15.40
N LYS A 396 -41.85 -25.12 16.27
CA LYS A 396 -41.42 -24.89 17.67
C LYS A 396 -39.99 -24.33 17.79
N ASN A 397 -39.18 -24.40 16.73
CA ASN A 397 -37.80 -23.87 16.69
C ASN A 397 -37.66 -22.57 15.87
N LYS A 398 -38.71 -22.07 15.21
CA LYS A 398 -38.68 -20.75 14.57
C LYS A 398 -38.90 -19.66 15.62
N LYS A 399 -37.80 -19.08 16.12
CA LYS A 399 -37.85 -17.72 16.65
C LYS A 399 -38.00 -16.77 15.45
N GLU A 400 -39.06 -15.97 15.45
CA GLU A 400 -39.20 -14.85 14.53
C GLU A 400 -38.09 -13.83 14.81
N ASP A 401 -36.99 -13.89 14.06
CA ASP A 401 -36.00 -12.82 14.03
C ASP A 401 -36.54 -11.67 13.18
N LYS A 402 -37.33 -10.79 13.81
CA LYS A 402 -37.56 -9.44 13.30
C LYS A 402 -36.28 -8.62 13.50
N GLN A 403 -35.38 -8.65 12.52
CA GLN A 403 -34.25 -7.73 12.48
C GLN A 403 -34.73 -6.34 12.07
N GLU A 404 -34.82 -5.45 13.05
CA GLU A 404 -34.89 -4.00 12.84
C GLU A 404 -33.65 -3.54 12.06
N ASN A 405 -33.88 -2.88 10.92
CA ASN A 405 -32.88 -2.08 10.21
C ASN A 405 -32.40 -0.92 11.10
N LYS A 406 -31.41 -1.19 11.95
CA LYS A 406 -30.49 -0.16 12.44
C LYS A 406 -29.21 -0.32 11.66
N ASP A 407 -28.83 0.73 10.92
CA ASP A 407 -27.51 0.88 10.31
C ASP A 407 -26.44 0.81 11.41
N ASN A 408 -26.07 -0.41 11.82
CA ASN A 408 -24.99 -0.62 12.73
C ASN A 408 -23.69 -0.44 11.94
N LYS A 409 -23.01 0.68 12.15
CA LYS A 409 -21.76 1.03 11.45
C LYS A 409 -20.71 -0.10 11.47
N ASN A 410 -20.78 -1.00 12.45
CA ASN A 410 -19.83 -2.10 12.66
C ASN A 410 -20.23 -3.45 12.02
N LEU A 411 -21.35 -3.50 11.31
CA LEU A 411 -21.85 -4.71 10.64
C LEU A 411 -21.85 -4.52 9.12
N ILE A 412 -21.58 -5.59 8.38
CA ILE A 412 -21.86 -5.67 6.94
C ILE A 412 -23.19 -6.39 6.77
N SER A 413 -24.19 -5.65 6.29
CA SER A 413 -25.56 -6.15 6.09
C SER A 413 -25.66 -7.15 4.94
N GLN A 414 -26.71 -7.96 4.94
CA GLN A 414 -27.01 -8.92 3.88
C GLN A 414 -27.16 -8.25 2.51
N LYS A 415 -27.71 -7.04 2.48
CA LYS A 415 -27.77 -6.23 1.25
C LYS A 415 -26.37 -5.93 0.71
N GLN A 416 -25.45 -5.50 1.57
CA GLN A 416 -24.07 -5.22 1.16
C GLN A 416 -23.33 -6.47 0.71
N ILE A 417 -23.60 -7.62 1.36
CA ILE A 417 -23.06 -8.91 0.93
C ILE A 417 -23.56 -9.26 -0.48
N ASN A 418 -24.85 -9.10 -0.75
CA ASN A 418 -25.43 -9.40 -2.06
C ASN A 418 -25.04 -8.37 -3.13
N ASP A 419 -24.74 -7.13 -2.73
CA ASP A 419 -24.22 -6.09 -3.62
C ASP A 419 -22.73 -6.32 -4.01
N ASP A 420 -22.05 -7.30 -3.40
CA ASP A 420 -20.64 -7.63 -3.66
C ASP A 420 -20.45 -9.15 -3.83
N ALA A 421 -20.51 -9.62 -5.07
CA ALA A 421 -20.35 -11.03 -5.43
C ALA A 421 -19.01 -11.62 -4.95
N GLN A 422 -17.92 -10.84 -4.97
CA GLN A 422 -16.61 -11.31 -4.48
C GLN A 422 -16.64 -11.54 -2.97
N LEU A 423 -17.25 -10.61 -2.21
CA LEU A 423 -17.43 -10.77 -0.77
C LEU A 423 -18.32 -11.97 -0.45
N LYS A 424 -19.42 -12.16 -1.17
CA LYS A 424 -20.28 -13.34 -1.01
C LYS A 424 -19.51 -14.63 -1.24
N SER A 425 -18.73 -14.73 -2.31
CA SER A 425 -17.89 -15.90 -2.60
C SER A 425 -16.82 -16.13 -1.53
N ALA A 426 -16.25 -15.07 -0.96
CA ALA A 426 -15.31 -15.20 0.16
C ALA A 426 -15.97 -15.76 1.42
N ILE A 427 -17.19 -15.30 1.76
CA ILE A 427 -17.98 -15.82 2.88
C ILE A 427 -18.27 -17.32 2.66
N ASP A 428 -18.72 -17.69 1.47
CA ASP A 428 -19.01 -19.10 1.14
C ASP A 428 -17.75 -19.97 1.23
N THR A 429 -16.61 -19.44 0.79
CA THR A 429 -15.31 -20.12 0.88
C THR A 429 -14.92 -20.38 2.34
N ILE A 430 -15.09 -19.40 3.23
CA ILE A 430 -14.85 -19.59 4.67
C ILE A 430 -15.74 -20.70 5.24
N LYS A 431 -17.03 -20.73 4.88
CA LYS A 431 -17.96 -21.79 5.32
C LYS A 431 -17.48 -23.18 4.89
N ILE A 432 -17.05 -23.31 3.63
CA ILE A 432 -16.51 -24.57 3.10
C ILE A 432 -15.24 -24.98 3.85
N LEU A 433 -14.34 -24.04 4.14
CA LEU A 433 -13.12 -24.31 4.91
C LEU A 433 -13.44 -24.81 6.32
N ASN A 434 -14.40 -24.19 7.00
CA ASN A 434 -14.81 -24.60 8.35
C ASN A 434 -15.41 -26.00 8.37
N ILE A 435 -16.25 -26.34 7.39
CA ILE A 435 -16.80 -27.70 7.23
C ILE A 435 -15.67 -28.73 7.07
N LYS A 436 -14.68 -28.43 6.23
CA LYS A 436 -13.52 -29.34 6.02
C LYS A 436 -12.64 -29.50 7.26
N GLN A 437 -12.57 -28.48 8.11
CA GLN A 437 -11.78 -28.49 9.34
C GLN A 437 -12.54 -29.06 10.55
N GLY A 438 -13.83 -29.37 10.41
CA GLY A 438 -14.68 -29.86 11.50
C GLY A 438 -15.05 -28.78 12.53
N GLN A 439 -15.15 -27.51 12.10
CA GLN A 439 -15.44 -26.34 12.95
C GLN A 439 -16.87 -25.80 12.82
#